data_AF-A0A7X6ZHR6-F1
#
_entry.id   AF-A0A7X6ZHR6-F1
#
_cell.length_a   1.000
_cell.length_b   1.000
_cell.length_c   1.000
_cell.angle_alpha   90.00
_cell.angle_beta   90.00
_cell.angle_gamma   90.00
#
_symmetry.space_group_name_H-M   'P 1'
#
loop_
_entity.id
_entity.type
_entity.pdbx_description
1 polymer ?
#
loop_
_entity_poly.entity_id
_entity_poly.type
_entity_poly.pdbx_seq_one_letter_code
_entity_poly.pdbx_strand_id
1 'polypeptide(L)'
;MAQTDTPADNLFKDAEALFQKGDFSKSASTFERFFFQHQNDPRRHEALYRQGLCEMKGGRARKAIEIWNKLFTMDKNSGKWSEASLSALEQLVNYYGSNQEYQLQSRMLDQMLLNFSDSPVTVRTCIRVATLLYRKGDYKESVALYERVSKHLVARDIQNFNTAKAMVAIDTLTPEEIITTAEKNLESGNEDAAIALYEHFLGKYPNLPQQWEAKTQLGWCYYRKAGSVTKNRDTYKRAEKLWEETVKNAPPGDWAASSRWKLVLLNAAEYENPKKAISLCEEQFREYRDSWRGRQAKLVQAWLYLIAENYAEAHTHFLELAEVYNEHDNPRIQEYLQSCEEGMRGGL
;
A
#
# COMPACT_ATOMS: atom_id res chain seq x y z
N MET A 1 18.91 -31.47 -40.78
CA MET A 1 18.29 -30.99 -42.03
C MET A 1 17.71 -29.61 -41.73
N ALA A 2 18.14 -28.57 -42.44
CA ALA A 2 17.58 -27.23 -42.26
C ALA A 2 16.12 -27.26 -42.74
N GLN A 3 15.18 -26.93 -41.85
CA GLN A 3 13.78 -26.74 -42.23
C GLN A 3 13.72 -25.56 -43.21
N THR A 4 13.36 -25.83 -44.46
CA THR A 4 13.14 -24.78 -45.45
C THR A 4 11.87 -24.03 -45.08
N ASP A 5 11.99 -22.73 -44.83
CA ASP A 5 10.86 -21.86 -44.50
C ASP A 5 9.78 -21.91 -45.59
N THR A 6 8.52 -22.11 -45.18
CA THR A 6 7.38 -22.07 -46.11
C THR A 6 7.14 -20.63 -46.61
N PRO A 7 6.40 -20.42 -47.71
CA PRO A 7 6.03 -19.08 -48.15
C PRO A 7 5.31 -18.26 -47.07
N ALA A 8 4.49 -18.90 -46.23
CA ALA A 8 3.84 -18.28 -45.09
C ALA A 8 4.87 -17.85 -44.03
N ASP A 9 5.86 -18.69 -43.73
CA ASP A 9 6.91 -18.37 -42.76
C ASP A 9 7.74 -17.16 -43.20
N ASN A 10 8.15 -17.13 -44.46
CA ASN A 10 8.90 -16.02 -45.02
C ASN A 10 8.10 -14.73 -44.95
N LEU A 11 6.83 -14.77 -45.36
CA LEU A 11 5.98 -13.59 -45.37
C LEU A 11 5.72 -13.04 -43.96
N PHE A 12 5.51 -13.92 -42.98
CA PHE A 12 5.32 -13.52 -41.59
C PHE A 12 6.61 -12.93 -40.99
N LYS A 13 7.76 -13.58 -41.21
CA LYS A 13 9.09 -13.10 -40.79
C LYS A 13 9.43 -11.75 -41.40
N ASP A 14 9.14 -11.54 -42.69
CA ASP A 14 9.33 -10.26 -43.37
C ASP A 14 8.51 -9.14 -42.71
N ALA A 15 7.24 -9.42 -42.38
CA ALA A 15 6.38 -8.46 -41.70
C ALA A 15 6.92 -8.10 -40.31
N GLU A 16 7.40 -9.08 -39.55
CA GLU A 16 8.05 -8.87 -38.25
C GLU A 16 9.36 -8.07 -38.36
N ALA A 17 10.19 -8.38 -39.35
CA ALA A 17 11.43 -7.65 -39.58
C ALA A 17 11.17 -6.17 -39.92
N LEU A 18 10.13 -5.89 -40.71
CA LEU A 18 9.68 -4.52 -40.99
C LEU A 18 9.16 -3.82 -39.73
N PHE A 19 8.42 -4.53 -38.87
CA PHE A 19 7.94 -4.00 -37.60
C PHE A 19 9.10 -3.61 -36.67
N GLN A 20 10.11 -4.48 -36.54
CA GLN A 20 11.29 -4.23 -35.73
C GLN A 20 12.12 -3.03 -36.23
N LYS A 21 12.14 -2.82 -37.56
CA LYS A 21 12.76 -1.64 -38.19
C LYS A 21 11.95 -0.35 -38.02
N GLY A 22 10.73 -0.42 -37.46
CA GLY A 22 9.82 0.71 -37.31
C GLY A 22 9.07 1.10 -38.58
N ASP A 23 9.18 0.33 -39.67
CA ASP A 23 8.41 0.55 -40.90
C ASP A 23 7.00 -0.02 -40.74
N PHE A 24 6.21 0.62 -39.88
CA PHE A 24 4.89 0.14 -39.49
C PHE A 24 3.91 0.09 -40.67
N SER A 25 4.05 0.97 -41.65
CA SER A 25 3.16 0.96 -42.81
C SER A 25 3.40 -0.25 -43.71
N LYS A 26 4.66 -0.58 -44.03
CA LYS A 26 4.97 -1.77 -44.83
C LYS A 26 4.75 -3.06 -44.05
N SER A 27 5.03 -3.04 -42.74
CA SER A 27 4.74 -4.19 -41.88
C SER A 27 3.24 -4.51 -41.87
N ALA A 28 2.39 -3.50 -41.68
CA ALA A 28 0.93 -3.67 -41.71
C ALA A 28 0.44 -4.25 -43.05
N SER A 29 0.90 -3.74 -44.20
CA SER A 29 0.48 -4.29 -45.50
C SER A 29 1.00 -5.71 -45.74
N THR A 30 2.14 -6.06 -45.16
CA THR A 30 2.69 -7.42 -45.25
C THR A 30 1.89 -8.42 -44.39
N PHE A 31 1.50 -8.03 -43.17
CA PHE A 31 0.59 -8.84 -42.35
C PHE A 31 -0.81 -8.97 -42.98
N GLU A 32 -1.31 -7.91 -43.61
CA GLU A 32 -2.57 -7.95 -44.37
C GLU A 32 -2.49 -8.97 -45.52
N ARG A 33 -1.39 -8.93 -46.29
CA ARG A 33 -1.14 -9.91 -47.36
C ARG A 33 -1.10 -11.34 -46.82
N PHE A 34 -0.44 -11.56 -45.68
CA PHE A 34 -0.41 -12.86 -45.01
C PHE A 34 -1.82 -13.34 -44.67
N PHE A 35 -2.62 -12.47 -44.06
CA PHE A 35 -3.99 -12.79 -43.66
C PHE A 35 -4.87 -13.25 -44.84
N PHE A 36 -4.72 -12.63 -46.02
CA PHE A 36 -5.50 -12.99 -47.21
C PHE A 36 -4.96 -14.21 -47.96
N GLN A 37 -3.64 -14.38 -48.04
CA GLN A 37 -3.00 -15.45 -48.80
C GLN A 37 -2.98 -16.79 -48.05
N HIS A 38 -2.98 -16.77 -46.72
CA HIS A 38 -2.80 -17.95 -45.88
C HIS A 38 -3.98 -18.16 -44.93
N GLN A 39 -5.19 -18.34 -45.50
CA GLN A 39 -6.45 -18.37 -44.75
C GLN A 39 -6.60 -19.50 -43.72
N ASN A 40 -5.85 -20.60 -43.92
CA ASN A 40 -5.85 -21.78 -43.05
C ASN A 40 -4.63 -21.83 -42.12
N ASP A 41 -3.72 -20.84 -42.19
CA ASP A 41 -2.54 -20.83 -41.35
C ASP A 41 -2.93 -20.50 -39.89
N PRO A 42 -2.39 -21.22 -38.88
CA PRO A 42 -2.73 -20.99 -37.48
C PRO A 42 -2.41 -19.58 -36.98
N ARG A 43 -1.45 -18.88 -37.61
CA ARG A 43 -1.05 -17.50 -37.26
C ARG A 43 -1.99 -16.44 -37.83
N ARG A 44 -3.08 -16.81 -38.49
CA ARG A 44 -4.00 -15.85 -39.11
C ARG A 44 -4.57 -14.83 -38.13
N HIS A 45 -4.95 -15.26 -36.92
CA HIS A 45 -5.43 -14.36 -35.86
C HIS A 45 -4.32 -13.43 -35.37
N GLU A 46 -3.13 -13.99 -35.19
CA GLU A 46 -1.92 -13.24 -34.80
C GLU A 46 -1.55 -12.19 -35.84
N ALA A 47 -1.69 -12.49 -37.14
CA ALA A 47 -1.43 -11.54 -38.21
C ALA A 47 -2.36 -10.32 -38.13
N LEU A 48 -3.65 -10.50 -37.81
CA LEU A 48 -4.57 -9.37 -37.58
C LEU A 48 -4.20 -8.56 -36.34
N TYR A 49 -3.85 -9.23 -35.24
CA TYR A 49 -3.38 -8.54 -34.04
C TYR A 49 -2.16 -7.67 -34.35
N ARG A 50 -1.14 -8.23 -35.02
CA ARG A 50 0.09 -7.53 -35.39
C ARG A 50 -0.14 -6.43 -36.40
N GLN A 51 -1.01 -6.64 -37.38
CA GLN A 51 -1.41 -5.60 -38.32
C GLN A 51 -2.01 -4.40 -37.56
N GLY A 52 -2.96 -4.64 -36.66
CA GLY A 52 -3.54 -3.58 -35.83
C GLY A 52 -2.49 -2.90 -34.94
N LEU A 53 -1.54 -3.66 -34.37
CA LEU A 53 -0.44 -3.10 -33.59
C LEU A 53 0.48 -2.18 -34.42
N CYS A 54 0.76 -2.55 -35.67
CA CYS A 54 1.49 -1.70 -36.61
C CYS A 54 0.73 -0.39 -36.86
N GLU A 55 -0.58 -0.47 -37.13
CA GLU A 55 -1.40 0.72 -37.35
C GLU A 55 -1.45 1.63 -36.12
N MET A 56 -1.55 1.04 -34.92
CA MET A 56 -1.54 1.78 -33.65
C MET A 56 -0.20 2.50 -33.44
N LYS A 57 0.93 1.81 -33.60
CA LYS A 57 2.27 2.40 -33.48
C LYS A 57 2.57 3.42 -34.59
N GLY A 58 1.95 3.27 -35.76
CA GLY A 58 2.00 4.23 -36.86
C GLY A 58 1.05 5.43 -36.70
N GLY A 59 0.41 5.60 -35.53
CA GLY A 59 -0.49 6.73 -35.24
C GLY A 59 -1.89 6.63 -35.85
N ARG A 60 -2.26 5.48 -36.44
CA ARG A 60 -3.54 5.25 -37.11
C ARG A 60 -4.47 4.42 -36.24
N ALA A 61 -4.75 4.92 -35.03
CA ALA A 61 -5.52 4.22 -33.99
C ALA A 61 -6.90 3.73 -34.47
N ARG A 62 -7.63 4.56 -35.24
CA ARG A 62 -8.94 4.16 -35.80
C ARG A 62 -8.85 2.91 -36.67
N LYS A 63 -7.84 2.84 -37.54
CA LYS A 63 -7.62 1.68 -38.42
C LYS A 63 -7.21 0.44 -37.61
N ALA A 64 -6.38 0.63 -36.58
CA ALA A 64 -6.04 -0.46 -35.65
C ALA A 64 -7.28 -1.07 -34.98
N ILE A 65 -8.18 -0.22 -34.46
CA ILE A 65 -9.45 -0.64 -33.86
C ILE A 65 -10.32 -1.40 -34.86
N GLU A 66 -10.44 -0.91 -36.10
CA GLU A 66 -11.18 -1.59 -37.16
C GLU A 66 -10.62 -2.99 -37.46
N ILE A 67 -9.29 -3.15 -37.51
CA ILE A 67 -8.63 -4.44 -37.72
C ILE A 67 -8.89 -5.38 -36.54
N TRP A 68 -8.75 -4.91 -35.30
CA TRP A 68 -9.02 -5.74 -34.13
C TRP A 68 -10.52 -6.09 -33.98
N ASN A 69 -11.43 -5.22 -34.41
CA ASN A 69 -12.85 -5.57 -34.49
C ASN A 69 -13.13 -6.69 -35.50
N LYS A 70 -12.37 -6.77 -36.61
CA LYS A 70 -12.45 -7.92 -37.54
C LYS A 70 -11.97 -9.19 -36.85
N LEU A 71 -10.87 -9.12 -36.10
CA LEU A 71 -10.34 -10.22 -35.31
C LEU A 71 -11.38 -10.73 -34.29
N PHE A 72 -11.98 -9.84 -33.49
CA PHE A 72 -13.03 -10.20 -32.53
C PHE A 72 -14.27 -10.80 -33.20
N THR A 73 -14.63 -10.31 -34.39
CA THR A 73 -15.75 -10.87 -35.18
C THR A 73 -15.46 -12.30 -35.61
N MET A 74 -14.23 -12.58 -36.07
CA MET A 74 -13.81 -13.93 -36.45
C MET A 74 -13.86 -14.89 -35.26
N ASP A 75 -13.30 -14.49 -34.12
CA ASP A 75 -13.29 -15.28 -32.90
C ASP A 75 -14.71 -15.58 -32.42
N LYS A 76 -15.57 -14.55 -32.37
CA LYS A 76 -16.98 -14.71 -31.99
C LYS A 76 -17.71 -15.68 -32.92
N ASN A 77 -17.50 -15.58 -34.22
CA ASN A 77 -18.14 -16.48 -35.20
C ASN A 77 -17.64 -17.92 -35.08
N SER A 78 -16.38 -18.11 -34.70
CA SER A 78 -15.81 -19.45 -34.45
C SER A 78 -16.25 -20.06 -33.11
N GLY A 79 -16.79 -19.23 -32.20
CA GLY A 79 -17.09 -19.63 -30.82
C GLY A 79 -15.84 -19.79 -29.94
N LYS A 80 -14.64 -19.51 -30.46
CA LYS A 80 -13.37 -19.63 -29.75
C LYS A 80 -12.58 -18.33 -29.86
N TRP A 81 -12.29 -17.74 -28.70
CA TRP A 81 -11.41 -16.58 -28.61
C TRP A 81 -9.94 -16.99 -28.62
N SER A 82 -9.14 -16.25 -29.38
CA SER A 82 -7.71 -16.48 -29.59
C SER A 82 -6.86 -15.63 -28.64
N GLU A 83 -5.63 -16.07 -28.37
CA GLU A 83 -4.64 -15.26 -27.62
C GLU A 83 -4.33 -13.92 -28.29
N ALA A 84 -4.44 -13.86 -29.63
CA ALA A 84 -4.33 -12.63 -30.39
C ALA A 84 -5.44 -11.62 -30.01
N SER A 85 -6.66 -12.10 -29.75
CA SER A 85 -7.75 -11.25 -29.27
C SER A 85 -7.52 -10.76 -27.86
N LEU A 86 -7.01 -11.60 -26.95
CA LEU A 86 -6.64 -11.17 -25.61
C LEU A 86 -5.59 -10.05 -25.66
N SER A 87 -4.57 -10.22 -26.50
CA SER A 87 -3.52 -9.22 -26.73
C SER A 87 -4.09 -7.92 -27.31
N ALA A 88 -5.01 -8.01 -28.28
CA ALA A 88 -5.68 -6.83 -28.84
C ALA A 88 -6.56 -6.10 -27.79
N LEU A 89 -7.30 -6.84 -26.96
CA LEU A 89 -8.11 -6.28 -25.88
C LEU A 89 -7.25 -5.54 -24.86
N GLU A 90 -6.11 -6.12 -24.45
CA GLU A 90 -5.16 -5.45 -23.53
C GLU A 90 -4.66 -4.12 -24.12
N GLN A 91 -4.34 -4.09 -25.42
CA GLN A 91 -3.92 -2.86 -26.09
C GLN A 91 -5.03 -1.81 -26.13
N LEU A 92 -6.29 -2.23 -26.32
CA LEU A 92 -7.42 -1.32 -26.26
C LEU A 92 -7.70 -0.80 -24.85
N VAL A 93 -7.54 -1.62 -23.80
CA VAL A 93 -7.61 -1.16 -22.40
C VAL A 93 -6.59 -0.06 -22.13
N ASN A 94 -5.36 -0.23 -22.64
CA ASN A 94 -4.29 0.76 -22.50
C ASN A 94 -4.59 2.04 -23.29
N TYR A 95 -5.04 1.90 -24.53
CA TYR A 95 -5.36 3.01 -25.40
C TYR A 95 -6.52 3.85 -24.83
N TYR A 96 -7.66 3.25 -24.52
CA TYR A 96 -8.81 3.98 -23.98
C TYR A 96 -8.54 4.56 -22.60
N GLY A 97 -7.76 3.87 -21.75
CA GLY A 97 -7.34 4.40 -20.46
C GLY A 97 -6.47 5.66 -20.58
N SER A 98 -5.56 5.70 -21.54
CA SER A 98 -4.68 6.85 -21.78
C SER A 98 -5.45 8.05 -22.37
N ASN A 99 -6.49 7.78 -23.16
CA ASN A 99 -7.37 8.80 -23.71
C ASN A 99 -8.55 9.18 -22.80
N GLN A 100 -8.59 8.65 -21.56
CA GLN A 100 -9.67 8.88 -20.58
C GLN A 100 -11.07 8.44 -21.06
N GLU A 101 -11.13 7.51 -22.02
CA GLU A 101 -12.36 6.92 -22.54
C GLU A 101 -12.80 5.73 -21.65
N TYR A 102 -13.08 6.00 -20.37
CA TYR A 102 -13.26 4.97 -19.34
C TYR A 102 -14.42 4.00 -19.61
N GLN A 103 -15.49 4.45 -20.27
CA GLN A 103 -16.60 3.57 -20.65
C GLN A 103 -16.16 2.49 -21.66
N LEU A 104 -15.35 2.86 -22.66
CA LEU A 104 -14.81 1.91 -23.63
C LEU A 104 -13.76 1.01 -23.00
N GLN A 105 -12.91 1.56 -22.12
CA GLN A 105 -11.96 0.78 -21.34
C GLN A 105 -12.67 -0.32 -20.53
N SER A 106 -13.75 0.03 -19.83
CA SER A 106 -14.54 -0.92 -19.04
C SER A 106 -15.14 -2.03 -19.91
N ARG A 107 -15.68 -1.70 -21.08
CA ARG A 107 -16.17 -2.72 -22.03
C ARG A 107 -15.09 -3.69 -22.48
N MET A 108 -13.85 -3.23 -22.67
CA MET A 108 -12.74 -4.11 -23.04
C MET A 108 -12.36 -5.04 -21.87
N LEU A 109 -12.32 -4.53 -20.64
CA LEU A 109 -12.12 -5.34 -19.44
C LEU A 109 -13.23 -6.39 -19.27
N ASP A 110 -14.49 -6.04 -19.57
CA ASP A 110 -15.60 -6.98 -19.57
C ASP A 110 -15.42 -8.10 -20.58
N GLN A 111 -14.95 -7.79 -21.80
CA GLN A 111 -14.64 -8.81 -22.78
C GLN A 111 -13.47 -9.70 -22.35
N MET A 112 -12.43 -9.14 -21.73
CA MET A 112 -11.31 -9.92 -21.19
C MET A 112 -11.80 -10.89 -20.10
N LEU A 113 -12.61 -10.41 -19.15
CA LEU A 113 -13.11 -11.24 -18.05
C LEU A 113 -14.14 -12.26 -18.49
N LEU A 114 -14.96 -11.96 -19.50
CA LEU A 114 -15.94 -12.90 -20.04
C LEU A 114 -15.29 -14.07 -20.79
N ASN A 115 -14.26 -13.78 -21.58
CA ASN A 115 -13.68 -14.77 -22.51
C ASN A 115 -12.35 -15.36 -22.01
N PHE A 116 -11.69 -14.71 -21.04
CA PHE A 116 -10.36 -15.05 -20.53
C PHE A 116 -10.25 -14.82 -19.02
N SER A 117 -11.27 -15.21 -18.24
CA SER A 117 -11.39 -14.91 -16.80
C SER A 117 -10.15 -15.26 -15.99
N ASP A 118 -9.55 -16.42 -16.27
CA ASP A 118 -8.43 -16.98 -15.50
C ASP A 118 -7.07 -16.69 -16.13
N SER A 119 -7.04 -15.96 -17.26
CA SER A 119 -5.78 -15.63 -17.92
C SER A 119 -4.95 -14.70 -17.02
N PRO A 120 -3.66 -14.99 -16.80
CA PRO A 120 -2.78 -14.11 -16.04
C PRO A 120 -2.72 -12.68 -16.60
N VAL A 121 -2.92 -12.49 -17.92
CA VAL A 121 -2.96 -11.17 -18.54
C VAL A 121 -4.22 -10.41 -18.14
N THR A 122 -5.39 -11.05 -18.16
CA THR A 122 -6.66 -10.47 -17.70
C THR A 122 -6.56 -10.05 -16.25
N VAL A 123 -6.15 -10.97 -15.38
CA VAL A 123 -6.01 -10.71 -13.93
C VAL A 123 -5.08 -9.52 -13.67
N ARG A 124 -3.86 -9.53 -14.23
CA ARG A 124 -2.91 -8.43 -14.05
C ARG A 124 -3.42 -7.10 -14.60
N THR A 125 -4.13 -7.14 -15.74
CA THR A 125 -4.71 -5.94 -16.35
C THR A 125 -5.80 -5.34 -15.48
N CYS A 126 -6.70 -6.15 -14.95
CA CYS A 126 -7.74 -5.72 -14.02
C CYS A 126 -7.16 -5.14 -12.72
N ILE A 127 -6.18 -5.83 -12.10
CA ILE A 127 -5.50 -5.33 -10.89
C ILE A 127 -4.82 -3.99 -11.14
N ARG A 128 -4.13 -3.83 -12.29
CA ARG A 128 -3.48 -2.58 -12.67
C ARG A 128 -4.48 -1.44 -12.83
N VAL A 129 -5.61 -1.67 -13.52
CA VAL A 129 -6.64 -0.64 -13.71
C VAL A 129 -7.31 -0.31 -12.37
N ALA A 130 -7.63 -1.31 -11.55
CA ALA A 130 -8.15 -1.11 -10.20
C ALA A 130 -7.20 -0.27 -9.34
N THR A 131 -5.89 -0.57 -9.36
CA THR A 131 -4.87 0.22 -8.64
C THR A 131 -4.80 1.66 -9.14
N LEU A 132 -4.95 1.89 -10.45
CA LEU A 132 -4.98 3.24 -11.00
C LEU A 132 -6.21 4.02 -10.54
N LEU A 133 -7.38 3.39 -10.53
CA LEU A 133 -8.63 3.99 -10.03
C LEU A 133 -8.53 4.31 -8.53
N TYR A 134 -8.01 3.37 -7.73
CA TYR A 134 -7.72 3.60 -6.32
C TYR A 134 -6.84 4.85 -6.11
N ARG A 135 -5.73 4.97 -6.86
CA ARG A 135 -4.83 6.14 -6.76
C ARG A 135 -5.46 7.45 -7.21
N LYS A 136 -6.47 7.41 -8.08
CA LYS A 136 -7.24 8.59 -8.50
C LYS A 136 -8.33 8.97 -7.51
N GLY A 137 -8.64 8.11 -6.54
CA GLY A 137 -9.77 8.29 -5.61
C GLY A 137 -11.10 7.75 -6.16
N ASP A 138 -11.10 7.09 -7.31
CA ASP A 138 -12.28 6.45 -7.92
C ASP A 138 -12.55 5.09 -7.22
N TYR A 139 -12.83 5.16 -5.91
CA TYR A 139 -12.86 3.99 -5.04
C TYR A 139 -13.96 2.99 -5.41
N LYS A 140 -15.11 3.46 -5.89
CA LYS A 140 -16.25 2.60 -6.24
C LYS A 140 -15.91 1.68 -7.42
N GLU A 141 -15.38 2.25 -8.49
CA GLU A 141 -14.94 1.54 -9.69
C GLU A 141 -13.73 0.65 -9.37
N SER A 142 -12.82 1.13 -8.51
CA SER A 142 -11.70 0.33 -8.02
C SER A 142 -12.16 -0.94 -7.28
N VAL A 143 -13.13 -0.81 -6.36
CA VAL A 143 -13.71 -1.93 -5.61
C VAL A 143 -14.33 -2.94 -6.56
N ALA A 144 -15.15 -2.48 -7.51
CA ALA A 144 -15.82 -3.35 -8.47
C ALA A 144 -14.83 -4.18 -9.30
N LEU A 145 -13.69 -3.61 -9.70
CA LEU A 145 -12.67 -4.37 -10.43
C LEU A 145 -11.89 -5.34 -9.54
N TYR A 146 -11.49 -4.93 -8.33
CA TYR A 146 -10.82 -5.83 -7.39
C TYR A 146 -11.68 -7.04 -7.03
N GLU A 147 -13.00 -6.84 -6.82
CA GLU A 147 -13.94 -7.92 -6.53
C GLU A 147 -13.94 -9.00 -7.61
N ARG A 148 -13.92 -8.59 -8.88
CA ARG A 148 -13.93 -9.50 -10.04
C ARG A 148 -12.69 -10.39 -10.13
N VAL A 149 -11.58 -9.97 -9.53
CA VAL A 149 -10.31 -10.73 -9.53
C VAL A 149 -9.83 -11.07 -8.11
N SER A 150 -10.74 -11.05 -7.14
CA SER A 150 -10.46 -11.17 -5.70
C SER A 150 -9.65 -12.42 -5.32
N LYS A 151 -9.87 -13.54 -6.02
CA LYS A 151 -9.15 -14.81 -5.80
C LYS A 151 -7.66 -14.77 -6.14
N HIS A 152 -7.21 -13.74 -6.87
CA HIS A 152 -5.84 -13.61 -7.36
C HIS A 152 -5.07 -12.43 -6.74
N LEU A 153 -5.68 -11.72 -5.78
CA LEU A 153 -5.04 -10.58 -5.15
C LEU A 153 -3.89 -11.02 -4.25
N VAL A 154 -2.76 -10.33 -4.35
CA VAL A 154 -1.66 -10.48 -3.38
C VAL A 154 -1.83 -9.47 -2.24
N ALA A 155 -1.04 -9.60 -1.17
CA ALA A 155 -1.15 -8.77 0.04
C ALA A 155 -1.25 -7.26 -0.24
N ARG A 156 -0.43 -6.74 -1.17
CA ARG A 156 -0.48 -5.33 -1.58
C ARG A 156 -1.81 -4.94 -2.23
N ASP A 157 -2.37 -5.79 -3.08
CA ASP A 157 -3.64 -5.51 -3.76
C ASP A 157 -4.80 -5.60 -2.77
N ILE A 158 -4.73 -6.53 -1.80
CA ILE A 158 -5.69 -6.66 -0.71
C ILE A 158 -5.71 -5.36 0.13
N GLN A 159 -4.56 -4.77 0.44
CA GLN A 159 -4.50 -3.49 1.16
C GLN A 159 -5.17 -2.34 0.38
N ASN A 160 -4.87 -2.19 -0.92
CA ASN A 160 -5.53 -1.19 -1.76
C ASN A 160 -7.05 -1.44 -1.83
N PHE A 161 -7.46 -2.70 -1.97
CA PHE A 161 -8.86 -3.10 -2.05
C PHE A 161 -9.62 -2.79 -0.75
N ASN A 162 -9.05 -3.16 0.40
CA ASN A 162 -9.65 -2.87 1.71
C ASN A 162 -9.76 -1.37 1.96
N THR A 163 -8.72 -0.61 1.59
CA THR A 163 -8.74 0.86 1.68
C THR A 163 -9.84 1.44 0.79
N ALA A 164 -9.93 1.02 -0.47
CA ALA A 164 -10.98 1.45 -1.38
C ALA A 164 -12.39 1.12 -0.84
N LYS A 165 -12.58 -0.07 -0.28
CA LYS A 165 -13.87 -0.45 0.36
C LYS A 165 -14.22 0.45 1.54
N ALA A 166 -13.25 0.74 2.42
CA ALA A 166 -13.45 1.63 3.54
C ALA A 166 -13.87 3.04 3.06
N MET A 167 -13.19 3.56 2.03
CA MET A 167 -13.49 4.87 1.46
C MET A 167 -14.83 4.94 0.73
N VAL A 168 -15.32 3.85 0.12
CA VAL A 168 -16.68 3.81 -0.45
C VAL A 168 -17.75 3.91 0.64
N ALA A 169 -17.52 3.28 1.80
CA ALA A 169 -18.49 3.26 2.89
C ALA A 169 -18.45 4.51 3.77
N ILE A 170 -17.35 5.26 3.77
CA ILE A 170 -17.00 6.24 4.81
C ILE A 170 -18.08 7.32 5.04
N ASP A 171 -18.72 7.81 3.98
CA ASP A 171 -19.73 8.86 4.09
C ASP A 171 -21.07 8.38 4.67
N THR A 172 -21.26 7.05 4.76
CA THR A 172 -22.45 6.42 5.36
C THR A 172 -22.26 6.07 6.82
N LEU A 173 -21.02 6.13 7.32
CA LEU A 173 -20.69 5.76 8.70
C LEU A 173 -20.89 6.94 9.66
N THR A 174 -21.33 6.63 10.87
CA THR A 174 -21.29 7.57 12.00
C THR A 174 -19.84 7.82 12.44
N PRO A 175 -19.57 8.91 13.18
CA PRO A 175 -18.21 9.17 13.69
C PRO A 175 -17.64 8.01 14.53
N GLU A 176 -18.47 7.37 15.35
CA GLU A 176 -18.08 6.21 16.18
C GLU A 176 -17.77 4.97 15.33
N GLU A 177 -18.57 4.71 14.30
CA GLU A 177 -18.31 3.62 13.36
C GLU A 177 -17.04 3.86 12.53
N ILE A 178 -16.71 5.12 12.20
CA ILE A 178 -15.45 5.45 11.52
C ILE A 178 -14.26 5.09 12.39
N ILE A 179 -14.28 5.47 13.68
CA ILE A 179 -13.22 5.13 14.64
C ILE A 179 -13.08 3.61 14.78
N THR A 180 -14.19 2.92 15.09
CA THR A 180 -14.19 1.46 15.25
C THR A 180 -13.71 0.74 13.98
N THR A 181 -14.10 1.24 12.80
CA THR A 181 -13.64 0.67 11.51
C THR A 181 -12.16 0.92 11.28
N ALA A 182 -11.64 2.09 11.67
CA ALA A 182 -10.23 2.41 11.57
C ALA A 182 -9.38 1.50 12.46
N GLU A 183 -9.82 1.28 13.71
CA GLU A 183 -9.18 0.39 14.66
C GLU A 183 -9.12 -1.05 14.16
N LYS A 184 -10.25 -1.59 13.70
CA LYS A 184 -10.30 -2.94 13.13
C LYS A 184 -9.35 -3.09 11.94
N ASN A 185 -9.22 -2.06 11.10
CA ASN A 185 -8.27 -2.07 10.00
C ASN A 185 -6.82 -2.04 10.49
N LEU A 186 -6.52 -1.23 11.51
CA LEU A 186 -5.20 -1.16 12.12
C LEU A 186 -4.78 -2.50 12.75
N GLU A 187 -5.69 -3.16 13.47
CA GLU A 187 -5.50 -4.49 14.05
C GLU A 187 -5.28 -5.56 12.98
N SER A 188 -5.98 -5.43 11.86
CA SER A 188 -5.85 -6.34 10.70
C SER A 188 -4.60 -6.07 9.85
N GLY A 189 -3.76 -5.10 10.20
CA GLY A 189 -2.58 -4.72 9.40
C GLY A 189 -2.93 -4.01 8.08
N ASN A 190 -4.11 -3.38 7.99
CA ASN A 190 -4.52 -2.51 6.89
C ASN A 190 -4.25 -1.04 7.29
N GLU A 191 -2.99 -0.66 7.48
CA GLU A 191 -2.65 0.68 7.99
C GLU A 191 -3.11 1.80 7.05
N ASP A 192 -3.07 1.60 5.73
CA ASP A 192 -3.53 2.59 4.75
C ASP A 192 -5.03 2.91 4.90
N ALA A 193 -5.85 1.89 5.16
CA ALA A 193 -7.28 2.07 5.42
C ALA A 193 -7.52 2.80 6.74
N ALA A 194 -6.79 2.41 7.80
CA ALA A 194 -6.88 3.09 9.10
C ALA A 194 -6.48 4.57 9.00
N ILE A 195 -5.37 4.88 8.30
CA ILE A 195 -4.92 6.26 8.06
C ILE A 195 -6.03 7.07 7.38
N ALA A 196 -6.58 6.55 6.28
CA ALA A 196 -7.61 7.27 5.52
C ALA A 196 -8.87 7.53 6.35
N LEU A 197 -9.29 6.56 7.18
CA LEU A 197 -10.44 6.70 8.07
C LEU A 197 -10.20 7.73 9.19
N TYR A 198 -9.05 7.69 9.86
CA TYR A 198 -8.72 8.67 10.89
C TYR A 198 -8.53 10.08 10.33
N GLU A 199 -7.91 10.22 9.15
CA GLU A 199 -7.78 11.51 8.47
C GLU A 199 -9.14 12.10 8.10
N HIS A 200 -10.05 11.28 7.56
CA HIS A 200 -11.42 11.72 7.29
C HIS A 200 -12.15 12.13 8.57
N PHE A 201 -12.04 11.32 9.64
CA PHE A 201 -12.64 11.64 10.93
C PHE A 201 -12.15 13.00 11.45
N LEU A 202 -10.84 13.23 11.48
CA LEU A 202 -10.25 14.47 11.99
C LEU A 202 -10.56 15.67 11.09
N GLY A 203 -10.74 15.47 9.79
CA GLY A 203 -11.16 16.53 8.87
C GLY A 203 -12.63 16.94 9.07
N LYS A 204 -13.52 15.98 9.30
CA LYS A 204 -14.99 16.21 9.35
C LYS A 204 -15.50 16.47 10.77
N TYR A 205 -14.87 15.88 11.78
CA TYR A 205 -15.29 15.92 13.18
C TYR A 205 -14.16 16.36 14.13
N PRO A 206 -13.44 17.46 13.84
CA PRO A 206 -12.23 17.84 14.57
C PRO A 206 -12.46 18.16 16.05
N ASN A 207 -13.69 18.44 16.48
CA ASN A 207 -13.99 18.89 17.84
C ASN A 207 -14.63 17.80 18.73
N LEU A 208 -14.84 16.59 18.21
CA LEU A 208 -15.39 15.51 19.03
C LEU A 208 -14.34 14.99 20.03
N PRO A 209 -14.75 14.47 21.21
CA PRO A 209 -13.81 13.90 22.18
C PRO A 209 -12.89 12.81 21.61
N GLN A 210 -13.41 12.00 20.67
CA GLN A 210 -12.68 10.94 19.98
C GLN A 210 -11.57 11.47 19.04
N GLN A 211 -11.43 12.79 18.86
CA GLN A 211 -10.31 13.35 18.11
C GLN A 211 -8.95 12.96 18.71
N TRP A 212 -8.86 12.80 20.04
CA TRP A 212 -7.60 12.50 20.72
C TRP A 212 -7.18 11.05 20.50
N GLU A 213 -8.16 10.14 20.50
CA GLU A 213 -8.01 8.77 20.05
C GLU A 213 -7.56 8.72 18.60
N ALA A 214 -8.29 9.38 17.70
CA ALA A 214 -7.98 9.42 16.28
C ALA A 214 -6.57 9.97 16.00
N LYS A 215 -6.15 11.07 16.66
CA LYS A 215 -4.79 11.61 16.54
C LYS A 215 -3.75 10.63 17.06
N THR A 216 -3.98 10.03 18.22
CA THR A 216 -3.04 9.08 18.83
C THR A 216 -2.82 7.87 17.91
N GLN A 217 -3.91 7.28 17.42
CA GLN A 217 -3.88 6.10 16.56
C GLN A 217 -3.39 6.41 15.15
N LEU A 218 -3.75 7.56 14.57
CA LEU A 218 -3.19 8.02 13.30
C LEU A 218 -1.67 8.22 13.39
N GLY A 219 -1.19 8.80 14.49
CA GLY A 219 0.24 8.91 14.76
C GLY A 219 0.92 7.54 14.82
N TRP A 220 0.25 6.56 15.45
CA TRP A 220 0.74 5.19 15.47
C TRP A 220 0.76 4.53 14.09
N CYS A 221 -0.24 4.78 13.26
CA CYS A 221 -0.24 4.31 11.88
C CYS A 221 0.95 4.88 11.09
N TYR A 222 1.21 6.18 11.23
CA TYR A 222 2.37 6.81 10.57
C TYR A 222 3.70 6.26 11.08
N TYR A 223 3.85 6.07 12.38
CA TYR A 223 5.04 5.46 12.96
C TYR A 223 5.31 4.06 12.37
N ARG A 224 4.29 3.18 12.33
CA ARG A 224 4.41 1.84 11.74
C ARG A 224 4.74 1.87 10.25
N LYS A 225 4.13 2.80 9.50
CA LYS A 225 4.35 2.95 8.06
C LYS A 225 5.74 3.51 7.74
N ALA A 226 6.30 4.33 8.62
CA ALA A 226 7.60 4.95 8.40
C ALA A 226 8.72 3.89 8.34
N GLY A 227 8.69 2.88 9.19
CA GLY A 227 9.59 1.71 9.17
C GLY A 227 11.06 2.02 9.53
N SER A 228 11.70 3.00 8.87
CA SER A 228 13.07 3.42 9.15
C SER A 228 13.20 4.94 9.10
N VAL A 229 13.72 5.53 10.19
CA VAL A 229 13.84 6.98 10.37
C VAL A 229 14.69 7.67 9.30
N THR A 230 15.74 7.00 8.82
CA THR A 230 16.66 7.56 7.81
C THR A 230 16.01 7.71 6.44
N LYS A 231 15.01 6.86 6.14
CA LYS A 231 14.29 6.89 4.86
C LYS A 231 13.03 7.74 4.92
N ASN A 232 12.31 7.72 6.05
CA ASN A 232 10.96 8.26 6.15
C ASN A 232 10.80 9.27 7.31
N ARG A 233 11.80 10.15 7.48
CA ARG A 233 11.82 11.16 8.55
C ARG A 233 10.56 12.04 8.59
N ASP A 234 10.02 12.42 7.43
CA ASP A 234 8.81 13.23 7.37
C ASP A 234 7.56 12.48 7.88
N THR A 235 7.50 11.16 7.71
CA THR A 235 6.42 10.34 8.24
C THR A 235 6.49 10.25 9.76
N TYR A 236 7.69 10.11 10.35
CA TYR A 236 7.86 10.19 11.80
C TYR A 236 7.48 11.55 12.37
N LYS A 237 7.85 12.65 11.68
CA LYS A 237 7.42 14.00 12.09
C LYS A 237 5.91 14.18 12.11
N ARG A 238 5.17 13.53 11.20
CA ARG A 238 3.69 13.54 11.24
C ARG A 238 3.17 12.82 12.48
N ALA A 239 3.74 11.67 12.83
CA ALA A 239 3.39 10.93 14.04
C ALA A 239 3.68 11.75 15.30
N GLU A 240 4.88 12.30 15.39
CA GLU A 240 5.34 13.16 16.49
C GLU A 240 4.39 14.34 16.71
N LYS A 241 4.09 15.10 15.65
CA LYS A 241 3.20 16.25 15.72
C LYS A 241 1.82 15.89 16.28
N LEU A 242 1.24 14.77 15.85
CA LEU A 242 -0.07 14.32 16.34
C LEU A 242 -0.03 13.98 17.83
N TRP A 243 1.03 13.31 18.29
CA TRP A 243 1.18 12.97 19.71
C TRP A 243 1.48 14.20 20.56
N GLU A 244 2.33 15.12 20.10
CA GLU A 244 2.62 16.39 20.80
C GLU A 244 1.35 17.24 20.95
N GLU A 245 0.54 17.34 19.89
CA GLU A 245 -0.74 18.04 19.93
C GLU A 245 -1.71 17.39 20.93
N THR A 246 -1.77 16.06 20.99
CA THR A 246 -2.62 15.35 21.95
C THR A 246 -2.13 15.55 23.38
N VAL A 247 -0.83 15.40 23.66
CA VAL A 247 -0.27 15.63 25.01
C VAL A 247 -0.51 17.06 25.49
N LYS A 248 -0.42 18.04 24.60
CA LYS A 248 -0.59 19.45 24.95
C LYS A 248 -2.04 19.86 25.21
N ASN A 249 -2.98 19.30 24.45
CA ASN A 249 -4.35 19.85 24.39
C ASN A 249 -5.44 18.88 24.85
N ALA A 250 -5.18 17.57 24.91
CA ALA A 250 -6.17 16.63 25.41
C ALA A 250 -6.34 16.78 26.92
N PRO A 251 -7.56 16.55 27.45
CA PRO A 251 -7.75 16.41 28.89
C PRO A 251 -6.83 15.32 29.46
N PRO A 252 -6.35 15.48 30.72
CA PRO A 252 -5.63 14.43 31.42
C PRO A 252 -6.42 13.11 31.35
N GLY A 253 -5.76 12.05 30.87
CA GLY A 253 -6.43 10.77 30.67
C GLY A 253 -5.67 9.85 29.72
N ASP A 254 -6.37 8.82 29.24
CA ASP A 254 -5.76 7.72 28.51
C ASP A 254 -5.02 8.13 27.25
N TRP A 255 -5.57 9.08 26.48
CA TRP A 255 -4.98 9.49 25.20
C TRP A 255 -3.77 10.40 25.35
N ALA A 256 -3.77 11.31 26.33
CA ALA A 256 -2.60 12.13 26.65
C ALA A 256 -1.45 11.24 27.14
N ALA A 257 -1.75 10.32 28.07
CA ALA A 257 -0.80 9.35 28.58
C ALA A 257 -0.23 8.44 27.47
N SER A 258 -1.10 7.93 26.61
CA SER A 258 -0.71 7.04 25.50
C SER A 258 0.14 7.78 24.46
N SER A 259 -0.24 9.00 24.10
CA SER A 259 0.56 9.83 23.19
C SER A 259 1.93 10.17 23.77
N ARG A 260 2.02 10.50 25.07
CA ARG A 260 3.31 10.73 25.74
C ARG A 260 4.19 9.49 25.69
N TRP A 261 3.60 8.32 25.95
CA TRP A 261 4.32 7.05 25.85
C TRP A 261 4.84 6.78 24.43
N LYS A 262 4.05 7.08 23.39
CA LYS A 262 4.52 6.95 22.00
C LYS A 262 5.67 7.91 21.67
N LEU A 263 5.68 9.12 22.24
CA LEU A 263 6.81 10.05 22.12
C LEU A 263 8.07 9.55 22.84
N VAL A 264 7.93 8.88 23.99
CA VAL A 264 9.06 8.20 24.67
C VAL A 264 9.67 7.18 23.73
N LEU A 265 8.86 6.30 23.14
CA LEU A 265 9.33 5.27 22.21
C LEU A 265 10.02 5.87 20.98
N LEU A 266 9.40 6.89 20.36
CA LEU A 266 9.96 7.58 19.21
C LEU A 266 11.33 8.19 19.52
N ASN A 267 11.46 8.87 20.65
CA ASN A 267 12.70 9.53 21.03
C ASN A 267 13.78 8.53 21.47
N ALA A 268 13.42 7.49 22.20
CA ALA A 268 14.37 6.48 22.65
C ALA A 268 14.89 5.61 21.50
N ALA A 269 14.01 5.15 20.61
CA ALA A 269 14.35 4.14 19.61
C ALA A 269 14.73 4.72 18.24
N GLU A 270 14.00 5.72 17.74
CA GLU A 270 14.17 6.18 16.35
C GLU A 270 15.03 7.44 16.26
N TYR A 271 14.87 8.37 17.19
CA TYR A 271 15.66 9.62 17.18
C TYR A 271 16.94 9.52 17.98
N GLU A 272 17.13 8.43 18.73
CA GLU A 272 18.29 8.25 19.62
C GLU A 272 18.51 9.46 20.54
N ASN A 273 17.40 10.01 21.07
CA ASN A 273 17.36 11.16 21.95
C ASN A 273 16.90 10.75 23.37
N PRO A 274 17.78 10.08 24.14
CA PRO A 274 17.43 9.57 25.47
C PRO A 274 17.09 10.69 26.44
N LYS A 275 17.68 11.89 26.29
CA LYS A 275 17.38 13.04 27.15
C LYS A 275 15.91 13.46 27.06
N LYS A 276 15.37 13.58 25.84
CA LYS A 276 13.95 13.90 25.63
C LYS A 276 13.07 12.75 26.12
N ALA A 277 13.44 11.50 25.84
CA ALA A 277 12.68 10.33 26.30
C ALA A 277 12.58 10.27 27.84
N ILE A 278 13.69 10.50 28.56
CA ILE A 278 13.74 10.57 30.03
C ILE A 278 12.83 11.68 30.56
N SER A 279 12.90 12.90 29.99
CA SER A 279 12.02 14.02 30.38
C SER A 279 10.54 13.68 30.22
N LEU A 280 10.16 12.96 29.16
CA LEU A 280 8.79 12.52 28.94
C LEU A 280 8.38 11.43 29.95
N CYS A 281 9.28 10.53 30.33
CA CYS A 281 9.04 9.56 31.40
C CYS A 281 8.81 10.24 32.76
N GLU A 282 9.58 11.29 33.07
CA GLU A 282 9.41 12.08 34.31
C GLU A 282 8.03 12.74 34.38
N GLU A 283 7.60 13.37 33.29
CA GLU A 283 6.27 13.97 33.19
C GLU A 283 5.17 12.90 33.35
N GLN A 284 5.32 11.76 32.67
CA GLN A 284 4.38 10.64 32.75
C GLN A 284 4.29 10.08 34.18
N PHE A 285 5.42 9.87 34.85
CA PHE A 285 5.47 9.38 36.22
C PHE A 285 4.85 10.38 37.20
N ARG A 286 5.10 11.67 37.02
CA ARG A 286 4.52 12.72 37.87
C ARG A 286 3.00 12.75 37.78
N GLU A 287 2.44 12.63 36.58
CA GLU A 287 0.99 12.70 36.37
C GLU A 287 0.27 11.38 36.72
N TYR A 288 0.93 10.24 36.51
CA TYR A 288 0.31 8.91 36.62
C TYR A 288 0.97 8.01 37.68
N ARG A 289 1.53 8.62 38.74
CA ARG A 289 2.35 7.96 39.77
C ARG A 289 1.72 6.68 40.31
N ASP A 290 0.45 6.69 40.66
CA ASP A 290 -0.20 5.55 41.33
C ASP A 290 -0.79 4.52 40.34
N SER A 291 -0.34 4.52 39.08
CA SER A 291 -0.85 3.63 38.04
C SER A 291 0.23 2.80 37.37
N TRP A 292 -0.19 1.78 36.61
CA TRP A 292 0.71 0.98 35.78
C TRP A 292 1.53 1.84 34.80
N ARG A 293 0.99 2.98 34.34
CA ARG A 293 1.68 3.90 33.42
C ARG A 293 2.80 4.66 34.10
N GLY A 294 2.58 5.11 35.34
CA GLY A 294 3.64 5.70 36.15
C GLY A 294 4.76 4.68 36.38
N ARG A 295 4.39 3.44 36.72
CA ARG A 295 5.35 2.36 36.93
C ARG A 295 6.17 2.07 35.69
N GLN A 296 5.51 1.97 34.54
CA GLN A 296 6.15 1.77 33.25
C GLN A 296 7.12 2.92 32.93
N ALA A 297 6.69 4.17 33.10
CA ALA A 297 7.51 5.33 32.84
C ALA A 297 8.76 5.36 33.73
N LYS A 298 8.60 5.04 35.02
CA LYS A 298 9.70 5.04 35.98
C LYS A 298 10.72 3.95 35.68
N LEU A 299 10.24 2.75 35.35
CA LEU A 299 11.11 1.63 34.95
C LEU A 299 11.93 1.99 33.70
N VAL A 300 11.29 2.57 32.68
CA VAL A 300 11.97 2.95 31.43
C VAL A 300 12.91 4.13 31.65
N GLN A 301 12.56 5.09 32.50
CA GLN A 301 13.47 6.17 32.90
C GLN A 301 14.77 5.61 33.49
N ALA A 302 14.67 4.71 34.48
CA ALA A 302 15.82 4.08 35.11
C ALA A 302 16.66 3.27 34.10
N TRP A 303 15.98 2.52 33.23
CA TRP A 303 16.64 1.74 32.19
C TRP A 303 17.36 2.61 31.15
N LEU A 304 16.79 3.76 30.77
CA LEU A 304 17.44 4.71 29.86
C LEU A 304 18.72 5.31 30.45
N TYR A 305 18.76 5.55 31.76
CA TYR A 305 20.01 5.95 32.43
C TYR A 305 21.03 4.82 32.48
N LEU A 306 20.57 3.59 32.71
CA LEU A 306 21.46 2.41 32.75
C LEU A 306 22.17 2.19 31.40
N ILE A 307 21.43 2.23 30.29
CA ILE A 307 22.03 2.07 28.95
C ILE A 307 22.91 3.26 28.54
N ALA A 308 22.70 4.43 29.15
CA ALA A 308 23.54 5.61 28.98
C ALA A 308 24.76 5.60 29.91
N GLU A 309 24.98 4.48 30.63
CA GLU A 309 26.07 4.29 31.61
C GLU A 309 26.07 5.33 32.74
N ASN A 310 24.93 5.98 32.97
CA ASN A 310 24.74 6.85 34.11
C ASN A 310 24.21 6.03 35.30
N TYR A 311 25.09 5.19 35.82
CA TYR A 311 24.76 4.19 36.84
C TYR A 311 24.20 4.79 38.14
N ALA A 312 24.65 6.00 38.53
CA ALA A 312 24.16 6.67 39.73
C ALA A 312 22.68 7.04 39.61
N GLU A 313 22.27 7.61 38.47
CA GLU A 313 20.85 7.98 38.26
C GLU A 313 19.98 6.78 37.97
N ALA A 314 20.51 5.79 37.24
CA ALA A 314 19.83 4.51 37.07
C ALA A 314 19.51 3.87 38.42
N HIS A 315 20.51 3.76 39.30
CA HIS A 315 20.36 3.20 40.64
C HIS A 315 19.30 3.94 41.46
N THR A 316 19.39 5.28 41.51
CA THR A 316 18.43 6.13 42.22
C THR A 316 17.00 5.89 41.75
N HIS A 317 16.77 5.82 40.43
CA HIS A 317 15.43 5.61 39.89
C HIS A 317 14.92 4.18 40.03
N PHE A 318 15.78 3.16 40.03
CA PHE A 318 15.39 1.79 40.36
C PHE A 318 14.99 1.64 41.84
N LEU A 319 15.68 2.31 42.77
CA LEU A 319 15.29 2.35 44.17
C LEU A 319 13.93 3.03 44.36
N GLU A 320 13.73 4.19 43.74
CA GLU A 320 12.45 4.91 43.81
C GLU A 320 11.31 4.09 43.21
N LEU A 321 11.55 3.36 42.11
CA LEU A 321 10.59 2.41 41.56
C LEU A 321 10.25 1.29 42.57
N ALA A 322 11.26 0.69 43.21
CA ALA A 322 11.07 -0.37 44.19
C ALA A 322 10.26 0.13 45.39
N GLU A 323 10.51 1.35 45.86
CA GLU A 323 9.82 1.96 46.99
C GLU A 323 8.37 2.32 46.65
N VAL A 324 8.14 3.03 45.54
CA VAL A 324 6.79 3.51 45.17
C VAL A 324 5.83 2.37 44.86
N TYR A 325 6.31 1.25 44.32
CA TYR A 325 5.47 0.12 43.90
C TYR A 325 5.63 -1.13 44.77
N ASN A 326 6.33 -1.05 45.91
CA ASN A 326 6.61 -2.18 46.81
C ASN A 326 7.27 -3.37 46.09
N GLU A 327 8.27 -3.09 45.25
CA GLU A 327 8.96 -4.09 44.42
C GLU A 327 10.40 -4.36 44.86
N HIS A 328 10.70 -4.13 46.15
CA HIS A 328 12.01 -4.43 46.71
C HIS A 328 12.45 -5.88 46.47
N ASP A 329 11.54 -6.84 46.53
CA ASP A 329 11.85 -8.26 46.32
C ASP A 329 11.76 -8.69 44.84
N ASN A 330 11.55 -7.76 43.90
CA ASN A 330 11.46 -8.10 42.49
C ASN A 330 12.86 -8.47 41.93
N PRO A 331 13.07 -9.73 41.49
CA PRO A 331 14.40 -10.20 41.08
C PRO A 331 15.02 -9.36 39.97
N ARG A 332 14.21 -8.88 39.01
CA ARG A 332 14.72 -8.05 37.91
C ARG A 332 15.20 -6.68 38.37
N ILE A 333 14.53 -6.08 39.35
CA ILE A 333 14.96 -4.78 39.88
C ILE A 333 16.25 -4.96 40.68
N GLN A 334 16.37 -6.04 41.45
CA GLN A 334 17.60 -6.38 42.17
C GLN A 334 18.79 -6.61 41.21
N GLU A 335 18.57 -7.33 40.11
CA GLU A 335 19.58 -7.50 39.05
C GLU A 335 20.03 -6.15 38.46
N TYR A 336 19.09 -5.23 38.20
CA TYR A 336 19.44 -3.90 37.69
C TYR A 336 20.18 -3.04 38.72
N LEU A 337 19.78 -3.09 39.99
CA LEU A 337 20.47 -2.38 41.08
C LEU A 337 21.91 -2.89 41.23
N GLN A 338 22.11 -4.20 41.25
CA GLN A 338 23.44 -4.80 41.26
C GLN A 338 24.27 -4.37 40.04
N SER A 339 23.68 -4.38 38.85
CA SER A 339 24.36 -3.92 37.63
C SER A 339 24.82 -2.46 37.73
N CYS A 340 24.00 -1.59 38.34
CA CYS A 340 24.40 -0.21 38.60
C CYS A 340 25.56 -0.11 39.60
N GLU A 341 25.53 -0.88 40.68
CA GLU A 341 26.61 -0.91 41.68
C GLU A 341 27.94 -1.44 41.12
N GLU A 342 27.89 -2.44 40.24
CA GLU A 342 29.05 -2.96 39.52
C GLU A 342 29.61 -1.92 38.55
N GLY A 343 28.74 -1.26 37.77
CA GLY A 343 29.12 -0.17 36.87
C GLY A 343 29.78 1.01 37.59
N MET A 344 29.24 1.42 38.74
CA MET A 344 29.85 2.47 39.59
C MET A 344 31.22 2.06 40.15
N ARG A 345 31.43 0.77 40.46
CA ARG A 345 32.72 0.25 40.97
C ARG A 345 33.77 0.09 39.88
N GLY A 346 33.37 -0.25 38.65
CA GLY A 346 34.27 -0.48 37.51
C GLY A 346 34.70 0.76 36.74
N GLY A 347 34.08 1.92 37.00
CA GLY A 347 34.42 3.22 36.39
C GLY A 347 35.41 4.08 37.18
N LEU A 348 35.93 3.59 38.31
CA LEU A 348 37.05 4.14 39.09
C LEU A 348 38.38 3.65 38.52
#